data_AF-A0A4Q2V9F0-F1
#
_entry.id   AF-A0A4Q2V9F0-F1
#
_cell.length_a   1.000
_cell.length_b   1.000
_cell.length_c   1.000
_cell.angle_alpha   90.00
_cell.angle_beta   90.00
_cell.angle_gamma   90.00
#
_symmetry.space_group_name_H-M   'P 1'
#
loop_
_entity.id
_entity.type
_entity.pdbx_description
1 polymer ?
#
loop_
_entity_poly.entity_id
_entity_poly.type
_entity_poly.pdbx_seq_one_letter_code
_entity_poly.pdbx_strand_id
1 'polypeptide(L)'
;MHGGINGEVTQPGPEVALNPMPMDFLNFGLLGETSSHTGFGPSRESSWCYPSTAWQKYPHGEPPADTPSHGNLSDGEDAFRQSLWSWTPREGDHWRSQTAELIPCLDDLLSDYIAQSPQTYACIPILASTRHRLVSMMLTVSGEGNYERIMATFPSLATLNYLLSKDLQCRSMELHSWIHMARRAGFFQLGPFDGPLPRVDDSSDTLEMKWQTLGIHILNVCTQFSLALVMTPLVKYTEMSVPLPAARSLWDASSAEAWRSAYLALENQSLASLPQLRTCYSNFATLLHLGDALDAPSAGLAILSGLWMNVWQYKERVKARNTSTETLHTNTNSALIIQSLQHEARGVLEDFKSVYTQLTGTMEPNLLALHEQQLMHLYISLEDVQYLGGKAGEVEARRVLPLLTRWVKGRASRQAAWHAGQILRVSRQELGPTLRASIIIALYHASLTLWVYSILSDVPSVDMPIATSQRQLHQNRDHCAGREPLALVDGEDTPVVQRFLLVPGAIAAITPSVEDMQPIVLHISHASAVMTAIATLLRDRSELNAYWDCPSLVDNLTRLVERLGRTAERVYR
;
A
#
# COMPACT_ATOMS: atom_id res chain seq x y z
N MET A 1 64.07 -60.61 -8.58
CA MET A 1 63.61 -61.99 -8.89
C MET A 1 62.12 -62.07 -8.60
N HIS A 2 61.40 -62.92 -9.33
CA HIS A 2 59.93 -63.05 -9.36
C HIS A 2 59.22 -61.79 -9.93
N GLY A 3 58.15 -61.91 -10.71
CA GLY A 3 57.47 -63.11 -11.23
C GLY A 3 55.99 -62.79 -11.41
N GLY A 4 55.50 -62.71 -12.64
CA GLY A 4 54.10 -62.37 -12.91
C GLY A 4 53.18 -63.59 -12.96
N ILE A 5 51.87 -63.34 -13.03
CA ILE A 5 50.85 -64.10 -13.78
C ILE A 5 49.57 -63.24 -13.85
N ASN A 6 48.84 -63.36 -14.96
CA ASN A 6 47.63 -62.59 -15.26
C ASN A 6 46.39 -63.11 -14.50
N GLY A 7 45.41 -62.23 -14.29
CA GLY A 7 44.03 -62.57 -13.97
C GLY A 7 43.07 -61.70 -14.78
N GLU A 8 42.09 -62.32 -15.44
CA GLU A 8 41.16 -61.64 -16.36
C GLU A 8 40.19 -60.72 -15.62
N VAL A 9 39.87 -59.56 -16.21
CA VAL A 9 38.82 -58.66 -15.73
C VAL A 9 37.61 -58.79 -16.65
N THR A 10 36.56 -59.45 -16.16
CA THR A 10 35.24 -59.48 -16.79
C THR A 10 34.62 -58.08 -16.83
N GLN A 11 34.17 -57.65 -18.01
CA GLN A 11 33.41 -56.40 -18.17
C GLN A 11 32.01 -56.51 -17.55
N PRO A 12 31.52 -55.48 -16.85
CA PRO A 12 30.09 -55.32 -16.59
C PRO A 12 29.37 -54.83 -17.86
N GLY A 13 28.14 -55.32 -18.08
CA GLY A 13 27.29 -54.86 -19.18
C GLY A 13 26.77 -53.42 -18.99
N PRO A 14 26.19 -52.81 -20.03
CA PRO A 14 25.78 -51.41 -19.99
C PRO A 14 24.62 -51.18 -19.01
N GLU A 15 24.81 -50.25 -18.07
CA GLU A 15 23.73 -49.75 -17.22
C GLU A 15 22.67 -49.08 -18.09
N VAL A 16 21.43 -49.56 -17.99
CA VAL A 16 20.27 -48.87 -18.57
C VAL A 16 20.02 -47.62 -17.73
N ALA A 17 20.33 -46.46 -18.30
CA ALA A 17 20.05 -45.17 -17.67
C ALA A 17 18.54 -45.04 -17.40
N LEU A 18 18.16 -45.10 -16.12
CA LEU A 18 16.80 -44.80 -15.67
C LEU A 18 16.53 -43.32 -15.93
N ASN A 19 15.84 -43.06 -17.05
CA ASN A 19 15.41 -41.73 -17.43
C ASN A 19 14.46 -41.19 -16.33
N PRO A 20 14.79 -40.09 -15.64
CA PRO A 20 13.95 -39.61 -14.54
C PRO A 20 12.57 -39.23 -15.07
N MET A 21 11.52 -39.75 -14.43
CA MET A 21 10.13 -39.45 -14.78
C MET A 21 9.92 -37.92 -14.81
N PRO A 22 9.26 -37.37 -15.86
CA PRO A 22 9.00 -35.94 -15.92
C PRO A 22 8.09 -35.52 -14.76
N MET A 23 8.64 -34.72 -13.85
CA MET A 23 7.91 -34.19 -12.69
C MET A 23 7.00 -33.05 -13.14
N ASP A 24 5.71 -33.19 -12.86
CA ASP A 24 4.69 -32.16 -13.12
C ASP A 24 4.83 -31.01 -12.10
N PHE A 25 4.65 -29.77 -12.56
CA PHE A 25 4.71 -28.55 -11.75
C PHE A 25 3.68 -28.55 -10.61
N LEU A 26 2.55 -29.24 -10.79
CA LEU A 26 1.49 -29.39 -9.77
C LEU A 26 1.57 -30.72 -8.98
N ASN A 27 2.68 -31.46 -9.07
CA ASN A 27 2.88 -32.71 -8.30
C ASN A 27 3.29 -32.42 -6.85
N PHE A 28 2.38 -31.81 -6.08
CA PHE A 28 2.43 -31.89 -4.63
C PHE A 28 2.25 -33.37 -4.25
N GLY A 29 3.29 -33.97 -3.65
CA GLY A 29 3.35 -35.42 -3.42
C GLY A 29 2.15 -35.98 -2.64
N LEU A 30 1.91 -37.29 -2.77
CA LEU A 30 0.80 -38.02 -2.15
C LEU A 30 0.65 -37.71 -0.64
N LEU A 31 -0.33 -36.87 -0.32
CA LEU A 31 -0.78 -36.52 1.04
C LEU A 31 -1.50 -37.68 1.76
N GLY A 32 -1.08 -38.93 1.52
CA GLY A 32 -1.79 -40.12 1.98
C GLY A 32 -0.97 -41.42 2.07
N GLU A 33 0.31 -41.45 1.69
CA GLU A 33 1.13 -42.67 1.79
C GLU A 33 2.10 -42.61 2.98
N THR A 34 1.58 -42.95 4.17
CA THR A 34 2.42 -43.31 5.31
C THR A 34 3.09 -44.67 5.04
N SER A 35 4.31 -44.65 4.49
CA SER A 35 5.12 -45.85 4.36
C SER A 35 5.49 -46.41 5.73
N SER A 36 5.30 -47.72 5.92
CA SER A 36 5.48 -48.39 7.20
C SER A 36 6.69 -49.35 7.17
N HIS A 37 7.60 -49.17 8.13
CA HIS A 37 8.78 -50.03 8.44
C HIS A 37 9.91 -50.00 7.37
N THR A 38 11.22 -49.86 7.63
CA THR A 38 12.10 -49.60 8.81
C THR A 38 13.31 -48.75 8.34
N GLY A 39 14.16 -48.10 9.14
CA GLY A 39 14.34 -48.00 10.60
C GLY A 39 15.70 -47.34 10.95
N PHE A 40 16.03 -47.20 12.24
CA PHE A 40 17.21 -46.49 12.82
C PHE A 40 17.28 -44.96 12.57
N GLY A 41 17.33 -44.19 13.67
CA GLY A 41 17.53 -42.71 13.69
C GLY A 41 18.87 -42.31 14.31
N PRO A 42 19.01 -41.17 15.02
CA PRO A 42 18.06 -40.06 15.23
C PRO A 42 18.61 -38.67 14.81
N SER A 43 17.75 -37.74 14.40
CA SER A 43 18.04 -36.28 14.38
C SER A 43 16.75 -35.45 14.32
N ARG A 44 16.84 -34.19 14.79
CA ARG A 44 15.72 -33.23 14.95
C ARG A 44 15.06 -32.85 13.61
N GLU A 45 13.74 -32.62 13.59
CA GLU A 45 13.13 -31.27 13.50
C GLU A 45 11.58 -31.22 13.46
N SER A 46 11.04 -30.08 13.92
CA SER A 46 9.70 -29.49 13.69
C SER A 46 8.42 -30.36 13.60
N SER A 47 7.74 -30.53 14.74
CA SER A 47 6.33 -30.92 14.81
C SER A 47 5.37 -29.71 14.66
N TRP A 48 4.96 -29.38 13.43
CA TRP A 48 3.79 -28.51 13.19
C TRP A 48 2.50 -29.34 13.22
N CYS A 49 2.02 -29.67 14.42
CA CYS A 49 0.71 -30.30 14.59
C CYS A 49 -0.39 -29.25 14.53
N TYR A 50 -1.21 -29.29 13.48
CA TYR A 50 -2.53 -28.64 13.51
C TYR A 50 -3.43 -29.37 14.53
N PRO A 51 -4.09 -28.65 15.46
CA PRO A 51 -5.09 -29.27 16.32
C PRO A 51 -6.31 -29.71 15.49
N SER A 52 -6.78 -30.93 15.76
CA SER A 52 -7.92 -31.53 15.05
C SER A 52 -9.20 -30.70 15.21
N THR A 53 -9.81 -30.32 14.08
CA THR A 53 -11.10 -29.60 14.03
C THR A 53 -12.28 -30.52 14.34
N ALA A 54 -12.39 -30.91 15.61
CA ALA A 54 -13.62 -31.45 16.15
C ALA A 54 -14.68 -30.32 16.24
N TRP A 55 -15.60 -30.28 15.28
CA TRP A 55 -16.76 -29.40 15.30
C TRP A 55 -17.74 -29.81 16.41
N GLN A 56 -17.43 -29.45 17.65
CA GLN A 56 -18.38 -29.55 18.77
C GLN A 56 -19.52 -28.55 18.54
N LYS A 57 -20.70 -29.09 18.18
CA LYS A 57 -21.96 -28.34 18.22
C LYS A 57 -22.22 -27.88 19.64
N TYR A 58 -22.13 -26.57 19.90
CA TYR A 58 -22.77 -25.95 21.05
C TYR A 58 -24.20 -25.54 20.68
N PRO A 59 -25.17 -25.66 21.61
CA PRO A 59 -26.58 -25.45 21.31
C PRO A 59 -26.91 -23.97 21.12
N HIS A 60 -27.83 -23.67 20.21
CA HIS A 60 -28.42 -22.33 20.10
C HIS A 60 -29.20 -22.00 21.37
N GLY A 61 -28.70 -21.04 22.15
CA GLY A 61 -29.48 -20.32 23.15
C GLY A 61 -29.97 -19.01 22.54
N GLU A 62 -31.28 -18.75 22.61
CA GLU A 62 -31.84 -17.46 22.21
C GLU A 62 -31.30 -16.33 23.12
N PRO A 63 -30.92 -15.16 22.59
CA PRO A 63 -30.62 -14.01 23.41
C PRO A 63 -31.93 -13.43 24.00
N PRO A 64 -31.93 -12.94 25.25
CA PRO A 64 -33.09 -12.25 25.81
C PRO A 64 -33.35 -10.94 25.05
N ALA A 65 -34.62 -10.58 24.93
CA ALA A 65 -35.04 -9.30 24.36
C ALA A 65 -34.61 -8.10 25.23
N ASP A 66 -34.70 -6.90 24.63
CA ASP A 66 -34.49 -5.57 25.21
C ASP A 66 -33.03 -5.07 25.36
N THR A 67 -32.45 -4.67 24.23
CA THR A 67 -31.46 -3.57 24.15
C THR A 67 -31.84 -2.59 23.03
N PRO A 68 -31.63 -1.27 23.19
CA PRO A 68 -32.17 -0.27 22.29
C PRO A 68 -31.50 -0.25 20.90
N SER A 69 -32.25 0.22 19.91
CA SER A 69 -31.96 0.26 18.48
C SER A 69 -30.51 0.63 18.09
N HIS A 70 -29.74 -0.36 17.61
CA HIS A 70 -28.50 -0.14 16.88
C HIS A 70 -28.78 0.09 15.39
N GLY A 71 -28.51 1.31 14.90
CA GLY A 71 -28.52 1.63 13.47
C GLY A 71 -27.13 1.90 12.91
N ASN A 72 -27.01 1.77 11.58
CA ASN A 72 -26.10 2.53 10.71
C ASN A 72 -24.62 2.11 10.58
N LEU A 73 -24.24 0.86 10.92
CA LEU A 73 -22.92 0.32 10.51
C LEU A 73 -22.95 -0.31 9.10
N SER A 74 -24.08 -0.86 8.66
CA SER A 74 -24.18 -1.56 7.36
C SER A 74 -23.96 -0.66 6.15
N ASP A 75 -24.31 0.63 6.21
CA ASP A 75 -24.14 1.58 5.10
C ASP A 75 -22.65 1.82 4.76
N GLY A 76 -21.78 1.83 5.77
CA GLY A 76 -20.33 1.95 5.58
C GLY A 76 -19.74 0.67 5.01
N GLU A 77 -20.15 -0.47 5.58
CA GLU A 77 -19.78 -1.79 5.07
C GLU A 77 -20.20 -1.98 3.61
N ASP A 78 -21.42 -1.59 3.22
CA ASP A 78 -21.90 -1.62 1.85
C ASP A 78 -21.18 -0.63 0.92
N ALA A 79 -20.68 0.48 1.44
CA ALA A 79 -19.83 1.40 0.68
C ALA A 79 -18.45 0.78 0.38
N PHE A 80 -17.84 0.08 1.34
CA PHE A 80 -16.58 -0.65 1.11
C PHE A 80 -16.78 -1.91 0.26
N ARG A 81 -17.83 -2.73 0.49
CA ARG A 81 -18.20 -3.91 -0.34
C ARG A 81 -18.41 -3.57 -1.82
N GLN A 82 -18.84 -2.33 -2.12
CA GLN A 82 -19.04 -1.85 -3.49
C GLN A 82 -17.82 -1.08 -4.04
N SER A 83 -16.73 -1.01 -3.27
CA SER A 83 -15.44 -0.48 -3.70
C SER A 83 -14.54 -1.59 -4.26
N LEU A 84 -13.41 -1.21 -4.86
CA LEU A 84 -12.41 -2.15 -5.42
C LEU A 84 -11.77 -3.11 -4.38
N TRP A 85 -12.00 -2.90 -3.08
CA TRP A 85 -11.18 -3.47 -2.01
C TRP A 85 -11.75 -4.67 -1.27
N SER A 86 -13.05 -4.97 -1.42
CA SER A 86 -13.69 -6.06 -0.67
C SER A 86 -14.83 -6.71 -1.44
N TRP A 87 -14.48 -7.58 -2.39
CA TRP A 87 -15.39 -8.62 -2.84
C TRP A 87 -15.69 -9.56 -1.67
N THR A 88 -16.98 -9.73 -1.35
CA THR A 88 -17.46 -10.64 -0.31
C THR A 88 -18.57 -11.52 -0.87
N PRO A 89 -18.46 -12.87 -0.79
CA PRO A 89 -19.52 -13.76 -1.25
C PRO A 89 -20.76 -13.59 -0.37
N ARG A 90 -21.93 -13.49 -1.01
CA ARG A 90 -23.24 -13.38 -0.33
C ARG A 90 -23.70 -14.75 0.18
N GLU A 91 -24.70 -14.75 1.05
CA GLU A 91 -25.41 -15.99 1.38
C GLU A 91 -26.16 -16.48 0.12
N GLY A 92 -25.79 -17.67 -0.37
CA GLY A 92 -26.18 -18.16 -1.69
C GLY A 92 -25.12 -17.95 -2.79
N ASP A 93 -24.06 -17.18 -2.60
CA ASP A 93 -22.85 -17.23 -3.46
C ASP A 93 -21.98 -18.43 -3.06
N HIS A 94 -22.38 -19.60 -3.54
CA HIS A 94 -21.52 -20.76 -3.61
C HIS A 94 -21.30 -21.12 -5.07
N TRP A 95 -20.19 -21.77 -5.43
CA TRP A 95 -19.89 -22.11 -6.83
C TRP A 95 -21.02 -22.88 -7.56
N ARG A 96 -21.94 -23.50 -6.80
CA ARG A 96 -23.12 -24.23 -7.30
C ARG A 96 -24.37 -23.37 -7.60
N SER A 97 -24.40 -22.06 -7.31
CA SER A 97 -25.61 -21.22 -7.52
C SER A 97 -25.54 -20.51 -8.86
N GLN A 98 -24.42 -19.85 -9.12
CA GLN A 98 -24.15 -19.19 -10.39
C GLN A 98 -23.94 -20.19 -11.53
N THR A 99 -23.72 -21.48 -11.26
CA THR A 99 -23.71 -22.51 -12.32
C THR A 99 -25.04 -22.66 -13.07
N ALA A 100 -26.18 -22.18 -12.57
CA ALA A 100 -27.40 -22.15 -13.37
C ALA A 100 -27.29 -21.17 -14.56
N GLU A 101 -26.52 -20.09 -14.40
CA GLU A 101 -26.37 -19.02 -15.38
C GLU A 101 -24.88 -18.77 -15.69
N LEU A 102 -24.44 -19.34 -16.82
CA LEU A 102 -23.17 -19.06 -17.52
C LEU A 102 -21.85 -19.55 -16.86
N ILE A 103 -21.44 -20.75 -17.25
CA ILE A 103 -20.08 -20.94 -17.79
C ILE A 103 -20.24 -21.77 -19.09
N PRO A 104 -20.02 -21.21 -20.29
CA PRO A 104 -19.88 -21.99 -21.52
C PRO A 104 -18.71 -22.97 -21.41
N CYS A 105 -18.60 -23.97 -22.29
CA CYS A 105 -17.42 -24.82 -22.27
C CYS A 105 -16.16 -23.95 -22.46
N LEU A 106 -15.26 -23.99 -21.47
CA LEU A 106 -14.12 -23.06 -21.42
C LEU A 106 -13.12 -23.34 -22.56
N ASP A 107 -13.14 -24.57 -23.07
CA ASP A 107 -12.43 -24.97 -24.28
C ASP A 107 -12.98 -24.26 -25.53
N ASP A 108 -14.31 -24.14 -25.69
CA ASP A 108 -14.91 -23.45 -26.84
C ASP A 108 -14.57 -21.95 -26.83
N LEU A 109 -14.59 -21.32 -25.65
CA LEU A 109 -14.26 -19.89 -25.49
C LEU A 109 -12.78 -19.56 -25.75
N LEU A 110 -11.88 -20.51 -25.47
CA LEU A 110 -10.43 -20.28 -25.54
C LEU A 110 -9.75 -20.96 -26.74
N SER A 111 -10.47 -21.80 -27.50
CA SER A 111 -9.92 -22.49 -28.68
C SER A 111 -9.28 -21.54 -29.69
N ASP A 112 -9.95 -20.43 -30.04
CA ASP A 112 -9.41 -19.44 -30.97
C ASP A 112 -8.17 -18.73 -30.43
N TYR A 113 -8.14 -18.43 -29.13
CA TYR A 113 -6.98 -17.80 -28.47
C TYR A 113 -5.78 -18.74 -28.36
N ILE A 114 -6.02 -20.02 -28.06
CA ILE A 114 -5.00 -21.07 -28.00
C ILE A 114 -4.41 -21.32 -29.40
N ALA A 115 -5.26 -21.36 -30.44
CA ALA A 115 -4.84 -21.52 -31.82
C ALA A 115 -4.00 -20.33 -32.34
N GLN A 116 -4.27 -19.11 -31.87
CA GLN A 116 -3.53 -17.90 -32.24
C GLN A 116 -2.20 -17.71 -31.48
N SER A 117 -1.96 -18.44 -30.38
CA SER A 117 -0.75 -18.26 -29.55
C SER A 117 -0.15 -19.58 -29.03
N PRO A 118 0.24 -20.52 -29.92
CA PRO A 118 0.63 -21.89 -29.54
C PRO A 118 2.01 -22.03 -28.85
N GLN A 119 2.81 -20.97 -28.72
CA GLN A 119 4.23 -21.06 -28.29
C GLN A 119 4.54 -20.51 -26.89
N THR A 120 3.54 -20.03 -26.15
CA THR A 120 3.79 -19.20 -24.95
C THR A 120 3.39 -19.89 -23.63
N TYR A 121 3.82 -21.13 -23.41
CA TYR A 121 3.70 -21.75 -22.08
C TYR A 121 4.84 -21.26 -21.18
N ALA A 122 4.51 -20.57 -20.09
CA ALA A 122 5.48 -20.01 -19.14
C ALA A 122 5.99 -21.04 -18.12
N CYS A 123 5.46 -22.26 -18.15
CA CYS A 123 5.77 -23.36 -17.26
C CYS A 123 5.72 -24.71 -18.01
N ILE A 124 6.18 -25.77 -17.35
CA ILE A 124 6.10 -27.14 -17.86
C ILE A 124 4.62 -27.53 -18.01
N PRO A 125 4.18 -28.10 -19.15
CA PRO A 125 2.80 -28.54 -19.33
C PRO A 125 2.37 -29.57 -18.28
N ILE A 126 1.19 -29.35 -17.70
CA ILE A 126 0.48 -30.27 -16.81
C ILE A 126 0.30 -31.61 -17.53
N LEU A 127 0.49 -32.71 -16.80
CA LEU A 127 0.27 -34.07 -17.28
C LEU A 127 -1.22 -34.44 -17.25
N ALA A 128 -1.64 -35.29 -18.19
CA ALA A 128 -3.01 -35.83 -18.20
C ALA A 128 -3.38 -36.55 -16.89
N SER A 129 -2.42 -37.20 -16.22
CA SER A 129 -2.59 -37.81 -14.89
C SER A 129 -3.01 -36.80 -13.83
N THR A 130 -2.42 -35.60 -13.85
CA THR A 130 -2.71 -34.51 -12.92
C THR A 130 -4.09 -33.91 -13.20
N ARG A 131 -4.46 -33.74 -14.48
CA ARG A 131 -5.83 -33.38 -14.89
C ARG A 131 -6.85 -34.37 -14.30
N HIS A 132 -6.62 -35.68 -14.45
CA HIS A 132 -7.52 -36.70 -13.91
C HIS A 132 -7.57 -36.72 -12.37
N ARG A 133 -6.46 -36.43 -11.68
CA ARG A 133 -6.44 -36.25 -10.21
C ARG A 133 -7.29 -35.04 -9.78
N LEU A 134 -7.19 -33.91 -10.48
CA LEU A 134 -8.00 -32.71 -10.21
C LEU A 134 -9.49 -32.98 -10.40
N VAL A 135 -9.87 -33.65 -11.50
CA VAL A 135 -11.25 -34.11 -11.73
C VAL A 135 -11.72 -35.03 -10.61
N SER A 136 -10.93 -36.03 -10.24
CA SER A 136 -11.26 -36.96 -9.15
C SER A 136 -11.51 -36.24 -7.83
N MET A 137 -10.64 -35.29 -7.44
CA MET A 137 -10.84 -34.47 -6.24
C MET A 137 -12.11 -33.60 -6.32
N MET A 138 -12.43 -33.03 -7.48
CA MET A 138 -13.69 -32.29 -7.63
C MET A 138 -14.92 -33.19 -7.52
N LEU A 139 -14.86 -34.41 -8.03
CA LEU A 139 -15.94 -35.39 -7.92
C LEU A 139 -16.12 -35.87 -6.47
N THR A 140 -15.05 -36.11 -5.70
CA THR A 140 -15.21 -36.51 -4.28
C THR A 140 -15.83 -35.44 -3.39
N VAL A 141 -15.74 -34.16 -3.76
CA VAL A 141 -16.35 -33.02 -3.04
C VAL A 141 -17.73 -32.66 -3.63
N SER A 142 -18.12 -33.25 -4.76
CA SER A 142 -19.37 -32.96 -5.47
C SER A 142 -20.43 -34.02 -5.21
N GLY A 143 -21.71 -33.61 -5.15
CA GLY A 143 -22.81 -34.57 -5.11
C GLY A 143 -23.01 -35.21 -6.49
N GLU A 144 -23.36 -36.50 -6.52
CA GLU A 144 -23.44 -37.35 -7.72
C GLU A 144 -24.21 -36.72 -8.90
N GLY A 145 -25.29 -35.99 -8.63
CA GLY A 145 -26.07 -35.27 -9.64
C GLY A 145 -25.32 -34.14 -10.40
N ASN A 146 -24.06 -33.86 -10.05
CA ASN A 146 -23.20 -32.92 -10.78
C ASN A 146 -22.10 -33.60 -11.60
N TYR A 147 -21.97 -34.94 -11.55
CA TYR A 147 -20.83 -35.64 -12.15
C TYR A 147 -20.78 -35.51 -13.68
N GLU A 148 -21.89 -35.75 -14.37
CA GLU A 148 -21.99 -35.58 -15.83
C GLU A 148 -21.65 -34.14 -16.24
N ARG A 149 -22.18 -33.17 -15.50
CA ARG A 149 -21.91 -31.75 -15.73
C ARG A 149 -20.44 -31.40 -15.55
N ILE A 150 -19.83 -31.82 -14.43
CA ILE A 150 -18.41 -31.58 -14.16
C ILE A 150 -17.57 -32.19 -15.28
N MET A 151 -17.82 -33.44 -15.68
CA MET A 151 -17.09 -34.09 -16.77
C MET A 151 -17.25 -33.36 -18.12
N ALA A 152 -18.43 -32.81 -18.40
CA ALA A 152 -18.69 -32.05 -19.63
C ALA A 152 -18.10 -30.63 -19.64
N THR A 153 -17.96 -29.98 -18.48
CA THR A 153 -17.45 -28.59 -18.39
C THR A 153 -16.00 -28.49 -17.89
N PHE A 154 -15.38 -29.58 -17.45
CA PHE A 154 -14.03 -29.53 -16.88
C PHE A 154 -12.97 -29.34 -18.00
N PRO A 155 -12.17 -28.26 -17.95
CA PRO A 155 -11.34 -27.85 -19.09
C PRO A 155 -10.40 -28.93 -19.62
N SER A 156 -10.12 -28.90 -20.92
CA SER A 156 -9.11 -29.74 -21.54
C SER A 156 -7.71 -29.45 -21.00
N LEU A 157 -6.77 -30.36 -21.28
CA LEU A 157 -5.37 -30.19 -20.89
C LEU A 157 -4.73 -28.96 -21.55
N ALA A 158 -5.12 -28.62 -22.78
CA ALA A 158 -4.64 -27.43 -23.48
C ALA A 158 -5.11 -26.15 -22.77
N THR A 159 -6.39 -26.08 -22.41
CA THR A 159 -6.97 -24.94 -21.71
C THR A 159 -6.42 -24.77 -20.30
N LEU A 160 -6.20 -25.86 -19.54
CA LEU A 160 -5.52 -25.77 -18.24
C LEU A 160 -4.09 -25.23 -18.37
N ASN A 161 -3.32 -25.70 -19.36
CA ASN A 161 -1.96 -25.23 -19.60
C ASN A 161 -1.91 -23.78 -20.04
N TYR A 162 -2.87 -23.36 -20.88
CA TYR A 162 -3.04 -21.98 -21.31
C TYR A 162 -3.39 -21.07 -20.12
N LEU A 163 -4.40 -21.44 -19.32
CA LEU A 163 -4.81 -20.67 -18.14
C LEU A 163 -3.69 -20.57 -17.10
N LEU A 164 -3.01 -21.67 -16.76
CA LEU A 164 -1.89 -21.65 -15.81
C LEU A 164 -0.74 -20.79 -16.34
N SER A 165 -0.38 -20.93 -17.61
CA SER A 165 0.67 -20.09 -18.20
C SER A 165 0.26 -18.64 -18.32
N LYS A 166 -1.03 -18.34 -18.54
CA LYS A 166 -1.54 -16.98 -18.63
C LYS A 166 -1.61 -16.31 -17.25
N ASP A 167 -2.04 -17.03 -16.21
CA ASP A 167 -1.97 -16.59 -14.81
C ASP A 167 -0.52 -16.32 -14.39
N LEU A 168 0.40 -17.25 -14.66
CA LEU A 168 1.84 -17.05 -14.38
C LEU A 168 2.43 -15.88 -15.18
N GLN A 169 2.01 -15.65 -16.43
CA GLN A 169 2.40 -14.46 -17.19
C GLN A 169 1.84 -13.18 -16.58
N CYS A 170 0.54 -13.14 -16.25
CA CYS A 170 -0.07 -11.99 -15.58
C CYS A 170 0.63 -11.69 -14.25
N ARG A 171 0.91 -12.69 -13.42
CA ARG A 171 1.69 -12.56 -12.19
C ARG A 171 3.13 -12.14 -12.46
N SER A 172 3.75 -12.58 -13.56
CA SER A 172 5.10 -12.13 -13.95
C SER A 172 5.13 -10.65 -14.37
N MET A 173 3.99 -10.09 -14.78
CA MET A 173 3.78 -8.67 -15.06
C MET A 173 3.26 -7.88 -13.85
N GLU A 174 2.89 -8.54 -12.75
CA GLU A 174 2.58 -7.85 -11.50
C GLU A 174 3.82 -7.17 -10.94
N LEU A 175 3.62 -5.93 -10.46
CA LEU A 175 4.67 -5.08 -9.93
C LEU A 175 5.52 -5.77 -8.84
N HIS A 176 4.89 -6.55 -7.95
CA HIS A 176 5.58 -7.35 -6.92
C HIS A 176 6.67 -8.25 -7.51
N SER A 177 6.37 -8.95 -8.60
CA SER A 177 7.29 -9.88 -9.27
C SER A 177 8.53 -9.16 -9.80
N TRP A 178 8.35 -7.98 -10.40
CA TRP A 178 9.47 -7.18 -10.91
C TRP A 178 10.36 -6.68 -9.77
N ILE A 179 9.76 -6.25 -8.66
CA ILE A 179 10.48 -5.81 -7.46
C ILE A 179 11.31 -6.97 -6.87
N HIS A 180 10.72 -8.16 -6.74
CA HIS A 180 11.43 -9.35 -6.25
C HIS A 180 12.55 -9.80 -7.20
N MET A 181 12.33 -9.74 -8.52
CA MET A 181 13.36 -10.06 -9.51
C MET A 181 14.52 -9.05 -9.45
N ALA A 182 14.25 -7.74 -9.45
CA ALA A 182 15.28 -6.70 -9.34
C ALA A 182 16.11 -6.83 -8.07
N ARG A 183 15.46 -7.16 -6.94
CA ARG A 183 16.12 -7.39 -5.65
C ARG A 183 17.03 -8.62 -5.68
N ARG A 184 16.56 -9.73 -6.28
CA ARG A 184 17.34 -10.97 -6.45
C ARG A 184 18.49 -10.83 -7.46
N ALA A 185 18.30 -10.01 -8.49
CA ALA A 185 19.34 -9.68 -9.48
C ALA A 185 20.38 -8.67 -8.94
N GLY A 186 20.19 -8.14 -7.73
CA GLY A 186 21.13 -7.22 -7.10
C GLY A 186 21.08 -5.79 -7.63
N PHE A 187 20.04 -5.38 -8.37
CA PHE A 187 19.96 -4.07 -9.03
C PHE A 187 20.00 -2.86 -8.08
N PHE A 188 19.74 -3.07 -6.79
CA PHE A 188 19.90 -2.05 -5.75
C PHE A 188 21.32 -1.97 -5.18
N GLN A 189 22.05 -3.08 -5.24
CA GLN A 189 23.38 -3.25 -4.68
C GLN A 189 24.51 -3.05 -5.68
N LEU A 190 24.18 -2.81 -6.95
CA LEU A 190 25.11 -2.29 -7.96
C LEU A 190 25.92 -1.14 -7.34
N GLY A 191 27.24 -1.27 -7.39
CA GLY A 191 28.16 -0.38 -6.69
C GLY A 191 28.10 1.07 -7.19
N PRO A 192 29.01 1.95 -6.72
CA PRO A 192 29.30 3.13 -7.53
C PRO A 192 29.60 2.66 -8.96
N PHE A 193 29.08 3.39 -9.95
CA PHE A 193 29.14 2.97 -11.35
C PHE A 193 30.61 2.85 -11.80
N ASP A 194 31.12 1.61 -11.79
CA ASP A 194 32.49 1.25 -12.20
C ASP A 194 32.62 1.13 -13.73
N GLY A 195 31.54 1.37 -14.47
CA GLY A 195 31.62 1.61 -15.90
C GLY A 195 32.46 2.87 -16.15
N PRO A 196 33.34 2.87 -17.17
CA PRO A 196 34.23 4.00 -17.39
C PRO A 196 33.41 5.27 -17.62
N LEU A 197 33.81 6.37 -16.96
CA LEU A 197 33.31 7.72 -17.23
C LEU A 197 33.27 7.93 -18.74
N PRO A 198 32.22 8.54 -19.28
CA PRO A 198 32.03 8.63 -20.72
C PRO A 198 33.18 9.38 -21.37
N ARG A 199 33.90 8.70 -22.26
CA ARG A 199 35.03 9.30 -22.98
C ARG A 199 34.55 9.97 -24.26
N VAL A 200 35.38 10.87 -24.78
CA VAL A 200 35.14 11.50 -26.08
C VAL A 200 35.02 10.45 -27.20
N ASP A 201 35.65 9.29 -27.04
CA ASP A 201 35.73 8.21 -28.03
C ASP A 201 34.70 7.07 -27.83
N ASP A 202 33.80 7.15 -26.86
CA ASP A 202 32.81 6.10 -26.60
C ASP A 202 31.75 6.02 -27.72
N SER A 203 31.39 4.80 -28.16
CA SER A 203 30.33 4.57 -29.16
C SER A 203 28.92 4.62 -28.56
N SER A 204 27.91 4.92 -29.38
CA SER A 204 26.50 5.00 -28.96
C SER A 204 26.03 3.73 -28.22
N ASP A 205 26.32 2.54 -28.76
CA ASP A 205 25.94 1.26 -28.14
C ASP A 205 26.60 1.06 -26.77
N THR A 206 27.85 1.55 -26.62
CA THR A 206 28.59 1.49 -25.36
C THR A 206 28.03 2.44 -24.32
N LEU A 207 27.37 3.52 -24.74
CA LEU A 207 26.73 4.52 -23.86
C LEU A 207 25.34 4.05 -23.40
N GLU A 208 24.56 3.43 -24.28
CA GLU A 208 23.24 2.87 -23.94
C GLU A 208 23.34 1.84 -22.79
N MET A 209 24.39 1.00 -22.80
CA MET A 209 24.63 0.00 -21.76
C MET A 209 24.99 0.60 -20.38
N LYS A 210 25.27 1.92 -20.30
CA LYS A 210 25.60 2.63 -19.05
C LYS A 210 24.37 3.18 -18.31
N TRP A 211 23.18 3.11 -18.91
CA TRP A 211 21.96 3.74 -18.39
C TRP A 211 21.33 2.99 -17.21
N GLN A 212 21.79 3.27 -15.99
CA GLN A 212 21.24 2.68 -14.75
C GLN A 212 20.37 3.67 -13.95
N THR A 213 19.11 3.79 -14.37
CA THR A 213 18.03 4.54 -13.68
C THR A 213 17.04 3.64 -12.93
N LEU A 214 17.04 2.34 -13.23
CA LEU A 214 15.99 1.40 -12.84
C LEU A 214 15.84 1.23 -11.32
N GLY A 215 16.94 1.23 -10.56
CA GLY A 215 16.91 1.00 -9.10
C GLY A 215 16.13 2.07 -8.32
N ILE A 216 16.31 3.36 -8.68
CA ILE A 216 15.62 4.48 -8.04
C ILE A 216 14.16 4.54 -8.49
N HIS A 217 13.89 4.28 -9.77
CA HIS A 217 12.52 4.21 -10.26
C HIS A 217 11.73 3.11 -9.54
N ILE A 218 12.31 1.91 -9.38
CA ILE A 218 11.66 0.82 -8.63
C ILE A 218 11.40 1.22 -7.18
N LEU A 219 12.31 1.90 -6.47
CA LEU A 219 12.05 2.40 -5.11
C LEU A 219 10.83 3.31 -5.05
N ASN A 220 10.77 4.30 -5.94
CA ASN A 220 9.69 5.27 -5.97
C ASN A 220 8.35 4.56 -6.22
N VAL A 221 8.31 3.63 -7.18
CA VAL A 221 7.11 2.85 -7.49
C VAL A 221 6.73 1.88 -6.35
N CYS A 222 7.71 1.24 -5.69
CA CYS A 222 7.48 0.44 -4.48
C CYS A 222 6.80 1.25 -3.38
N THR A 223 7.30 2.46 -3.12
CA THR A 223 6.77 3.30 -2.04
C THR A 223 5.41 3.88 -2.39
N GLN A 224 5.17 4.31 -3.63
CA GLN A 224 3.83 4.73 -4.07
C GLN A 224 2.80 3.60 -3.90
N PHE A 225 3.15 2.38 -4.31
CA PHE A 225 2.29 1.20 -4.18
C PHE A 225 2.05 0.81 -2.71
N SER A 226 3.11 0.82 -1.89
CA SER A 226 3.08 0.58 -0.45
C SER A 226 2.23 1.61 0.31
N LEU A 227 2.33 2.89 -0.04
CA LEU A 227 1.47 3.95 0.47
C LEU A 227 0.01 3.71 0.05
N ALA A 228 -0.25 3.53 -1.24
CA ALA A 228 -1.60 3.42 -1.79
C ALA A 228 -2.42 2.25 -1.25
N LEU A 229 -1.79 1.10 -1.01
CA LEU A 229 -2.45 -0.08 -0.46
C LEU A 229 -2.32 -0.18 1.06
N VAL A 230 -1.60 0.74 1.70
CA VAL A 230 -1.23 0.70 3.12
C VAL A 230 -0.63 -0.67 3.48
N MET A 231 0.44 -1.05 2.77
CA MET A 231 1.17 -2.32 2.93
C MET A 231 2.67 -2.11 3.13
N THR A 232 3.38 -3.15 3.57
CA THR A 232 4.83 -3.09 3.85
C THR A 232 5.67 -2.70 2.63
N PRO A 233 6.61 -1.75 2.75
CA PRO A 233 7.60 -1.46 1.71
C PRO A 233 8.49 -2.67 1.43
N LEU A 234 8.59 -3.04 0.14
CA LEU A 234 9.31 -4.25 -0.30
C LEU A 234 10.83 -4.03 -0.48
N VAL A 235 11.23 -2.76 -0.61
CA VAL A 235 12.60 -2.28 -0.82
C VAL A 235 12.99 -1.39 0.35
N LYS A 236 14.21 -1.58 0.87
CA LYS A 236 14.76 -0.86 2.02
C LYS A 236 15.82 0.13 1.56
N TYR A 237 15.81 1.35 2.11
CA TYR A 237 16.84 2.34 1.77
C TYR A 237 18.28 1.86 2.04
N THR A 238 18.48 0.96 3.02
CA THR A 238 19.79 0.39 3.35
C THR A 238 20.39 -0.48 2.24
N GLU A 239 19.57 -1.05 1.36
CA GLU A 239 20.06 -1.89 0.25
C GLU A 239 20.39 -1.08 -1.02
N MET A 240 20.21 0.25 -0.97
CA MET A 240 20.48 1.19 -2.08
C MET A 240 21.93 1.67 -2.11
N SER A 241 22.78 0.91 -2.81
CA SER A 241 24.14 1.28 -3.19
C SER A 241 24.21 2.36 -4.29
N VAL A 242 23.11 2.58 -5.02
CA VAL A 242 23.05 3.51 -6.15
C VAL A 242 23.39 4.96 -5.75
N PRO A 243 24.07 5.74 -6.62
CA PRO A 243 24.28 7.18 -6.40
C PRO A 243 22.96 7.95 -6.40
N LEU A 244 22.96 9.17 -5.87
CA LEU A 244 21.83 10.09 -6.03
C LEU A 244 21.53 10.40 -7.52
N PRO A 245 20.28 10.75 -7.88
CA PRO A 245 19.94 11.23 -9.20
C PRO A 245 20.81 12.41 -9.64
N ALA A 246 21.60 12.20 -10.68
CA ALA A 246 22.40 13.24 -11.31
C ALA A 246 21.51 14.28 -12.01
N ALA A 247 22.10 15.42 -12.38
CA ALA A 247 21.43 16.56 -13.00
C ALA A 247 20.48 16.20 -14.15
N ARG A 248 19.32 16.87 -14.20
CA ARG A 248 18.27 16.57 -15.18
C ARG A 248 18.67 16.83 -16.64
N SER A 249 19.64 17.69 -16.89
CA SER A 249 20.23 17.89 -18.23
C SER A 249 20.87 16.61 -18.82
N LEU A 250 21.24 15.65 -17.98
CA LEU A 250 21.66 14.31 -18.40
C LEU A 250 20.44 13.46 -18.78
N TRP A 251 19.36 13.50 -17.99
CA TRP A 251 18.16 12.68 -18.23
C TRP A 251 17.32 13.14 -19.42
N ASP A 252 17.24 14.45 -19.67
CA ASP A 252 16.48 15.04 -20.79
C ASP A 252 17.27 15.04 -22.13
N ALA A 253 18.47 14.44 -22.17
CA ALA A 253 19.31 14.40 -23.36
C ALA A 253 18.73 13.48 -24.45
N SER A 254 18.46 14.03 -25.63
CA SER A 254 17.78 13.32 -26.74
C SER A 254 18.69 12.41 -27.58
N SER A 255 20.01 12.43 -27.35
CA SER A 255 20.97 11.52 -28.00
C SER A 255 22.19 11.29 -27.11
N ALA A 256 22.97 10.25 -27.43
CA ALA A 256 24.20 9.92 -26.72
C ALA A 256 25.25 11.05 -26.77
N GLU A 257 25.33 11.79 -27.89
CA GLU A 257 26.21 12.95 -28.03
C GLU A 257 25.73 14.15 -27.22
N ALA A 258 24.41 14.37 -27.13
CA ALA A 258 23.82 15.40 -26.29
C ALA A 258 24.08 15.10 -24.80
N TRP A 259 23.91 13.84 -24.39
CA TRP A 259 24.19 13.38 -23.04
C TRP A 259 25.66 13.55 -22.66
N ARG A 260 26.60 13.16 -23.56
CA ARG A 260 28.04 13.37 -23.37
C ARG A 260 28.38 14.86 -23.23
N SER A 261 27.73 15.72 -24.03
CA SER A 261 27.94 17.17 -23.98
C SER A 261 27.45 17.78 -22.65
N ALA A 262 26.29 17.32 -22.16
CA ALA A 262 25.78 17.70 -20.84
C ALA A 262 26.67 17.18 -19.70
N TYR A 263 27.24 15.98 -19.82
CA TYR A 263 28.19 15.42 -18.85
C TYR A 263 29.47 16.24 -18.73
N LEU A 264 30.09 16.58 -19.87
CA LEU A 264 31.31 17.40 -19.89
C LEU A 264 31.06 18.84 -19.38
N ALA A 265 29.86 19.39 -19.60
CA ALA A 265 29.48 20.68 -19.00
C ALA A 265 29.39 20.64 -17.46
N LEU A 266 29.12 19.48 -16.88
CA LEU A 266 29.02 19.22 -15.43
C LEU A 266 30.31 18.64 -14.82
N GLU A 267 31.34 18.38 -15.62
CA GLU A 267 32.57 17.70 -15.18
C GLU A 267 33.30 18.45 -14.04
N ASN A 268 33.24 19.79 -14.08
CA ASN A 268 33.74 20.67 -13.02
C ASN A 268 33.03 20.51 -11.65
N GLN A 269 31.89 19.82 -11.59
CA GLN A 269 31.11 19.56 -10.37
C GLN A 269 31.23 18.10 -9.89
N SER A 270 32.16 17.32 -10.46
CA SER A 270 32.54 15.97 -10.01
C SER A 270 31.37 14.99 -9.83
N LEU A 271 30.60 14.74 -10.90
CA LEU A 271 29.51 13.73 -10.92
C LEU A 271 29.89 12.35 -10.36
N ALA A 272 31.16 11.94 -10.51
CA ALA A 272 31.70 10.69 -9.95
C ALA A 272 31.74 10.64 -8.40
N SER A 273 31.57 11.78 -7.71
CA SER A 273 31.52 11.87 -6.24
C SER A 273 30.09 11.94 -5.68
N LEU A 274 29.04 11.79 -6.51
CA LEU A 274 27.66 11.80 -6.04
C LEU A 274 27.49 10.72 -4.94
N PRO A 275 27.03 11.10 -3.73
CA PRO A 275 26.92 10.17 -2.62
C PRO A 275 25.88 9.09 -2.92
N GLN A 276 26.07 7.92 -2.31
CA GLN A 276 25.11 6.83 -2.44
C GLN A 276 23.82 7.19 -1.69
N LEU A 277 22.68 6.81 -2.25
CA LEU A 277 21.37 7.09 -1.67
C LEU A 277 21.32 6.66 -0.19
N ARG A 278 21.81 5.45 0.15
CA ARG A 278 21.92 4.98 1.55
C ARG A 278 22.72 5.89 2.48
N THR A 279 23.77 6.56 1.99
CA THR A 279 24.66 7.40 2.83
C THR A 279 24.02 8.74 3.18
N CYS A 280 23.12 9.23 2.33
CA CYS A 280 22.42 10.49 2.55
C CYS A 280 21.49 10.43 3.76
N TYR A 281 20.92 9.25 4.09
CA TYR A 281 20.08 9.05 5.28
C TYR A 281 20.83 9.24 6.61
N SER A 282 22.16 9.16 6.61
CA SER A 282 22.98 9.42 7.80
C SER A 282 23.29 10.89 8.00
N ASN A 283 23.26 11.70 6.93
CA ASN A 283 23.49 13.14 6.99
C ASN A 283 22.97 13.83 5.73
N PHE A 284 21.80 14.46 5.80
CA PHE A 284 21.24 15.19 4.64
C PHE A 284 22.04 16.44 4.26
N ALA A 285 22.85 17.02 5.16
CA ALA A 285 23.61 18.24 4.85
C ALA A 285 24.61 18.05 3.70
N THR A 286 24.97 16.80 3.36
CA THR A 286 25.76 16.49 2.15
C THR A 286 25.11 17.00 0.86
N LEU A 287 23.76 17.09 0.81
CA LEU A 287 23.02 17.60 -0.34
C LEU A 287 23.34 19.07 -0.65
N LEU A 288 23.62 19.88 0.38
CA LEU A 288 23.92 21.32 0.26
C LEU A 288 25.23 21.61 -0.48
N HIS A 289 26.07 20.60 -0.70
CA HIS A 289 27.38 20.73 -1.32
C HIS A 289 27.43 20.19 -2.77
N LEU A 290 26.33 19.65 -3.30
CA LEU A 290 26.32 18.99 -4.63
C LEU A 290 26.07 19.94 -5.81
N GLY A 291 25.56 21.15 -5.58
CA GLY A 291 25.33 22.14 -6.64
C GLY A 291 24.37 21.65 -7.74
N ASP A 292 24.63 22.04 -8.99
CA ASP A 292 23.78 21.73 -10.15
C ASP A 292 23.92 20.27 -10.62
N ALA A 293 24.89 19.52 -10.10
CA ALA A 293 25.12 18.12 -10.42
C ALA A 293 24.01 17.17 -9.91
N LEU A 294 23.10 17.68 -9.07
CA LEU A 294 21.99 16.94 -8.45
C LEU A 294 20.64 17.30 -9.11
N ASP A 295 19.87 16.30 -9.53
CA ASP A 295 18.43 16.48 -9.75
C ASP A 295 17.71 16.46 -8.39
N ALA A 296 17.62 17.64 -7.77
CA ALA A 296 17.04 17.78 -6.43
C ALA A 296 15.60 17.22 -6.33
N PRO A 297 14.66 17.51 -7.24
CA PRO A 297 13.33 16.87 -7.24
C PRO A 297 13.36 15.34 -7.22
N SER A 298 14.15 14.71 -8.11
CA SER A 298 14.26 13.24 -8.15
C SER A 298 14.97 12.68 -6.92
N ALA A 299 16.01 13.35 -6.43
CA ALA A 299 16.72 12.96 -5.22
C ALA A 299 15.83 13.05 -3.98
N GLY A 300 15.02 14.11 -3.87
CA GLY A 300 14.05 14.29 -2.80
C GLY A 300 12.97 13.22 -2.82
N LEU A 301 12.47 12.85 -4.01
CA LEU A 301 11.53 11.73 -4.16
C LEU A 301 12.16 10.41 -3.73
N ALA A 302 13.41 10.14 -4.10
CA ALA A 302 14.13 8.93 -3.72
C ALA A 302 14.37 8.84 -2.19
N ILE A 303 14.74 9.97 -1.57
CA ILE A 303 14.96 10.05 -0.12
C ILE A 303 13.65 9.87 0.65
N LEU A 304 12.58 10.61 0.31
CA LEU A 304 11.27 10.39 0.91
C LEU A 304 10.77 8.96 0.71
N SER A 305 11.03 8.38 -0.47
CA SER A 305 10.58 7.02 -0.77
C SER A 305 11.23 5.97 0.13
N GLY A 306 12.49 6.13 0.53
CA GLY A 306 13.11 5.25 1.52
C GLY A 306 12.79 5.61 2.99
N LEU A 307 12.53 6.88 3.30
CA LEU A 307 12.11 7.30 4.66
C LEU A 307 10.77 6.70 5.08
N TRP A 308 9.89 6.40 4.11
CA TRP A 308 8.63 5.70 4.36
C TRP A 308 8.81 4.38 5.14
N MET A 309 9.94 3.69 4.96
CA MET A 309 10.24 2.46 5.71
C MET A 309 10.37 2.70 7.23
N ASN A 310 10.80 3.88 7.66
CA ASN A 310 10.91 4.22 9.10
C ASN A 310 9.51 4.42 9.70
N VAL A 311 8.62 5.11 8.97
CA VAL A 311 7.20 5.25 9.33
C VAL A 311 6.52 3.89 9.40
N TRP A 312 6.78 3.01 8.42
CA TRP A 312 6.21 1.67 8.41
C TRP A 312 6.69 0.82 9.60
N GLN A 313 7.99 0.84 9.92
CA GLN A 313 8.53 0.11 11.08
C GLN A 313 7.92 0.55 12.41
N TYR A 314 7.66 1.85 12.58
CA TYR A 314 6.91 2.36 13.73
C TYR A 314 5.50 1.76 13.78
N LYS A 315 4.75 1.81 12.67
CA LYS A 315 3.37 1.31 12.59
C LYS A 315 3.26 -0.17 12.89
N GLU A 316 4.17 -1.00 12.36
CA GLU A 316 4.22 -2.44 12.65
C GLU A 316 4.44 -2.73 14.14
N ARG A 317 5.31 -1.96 14.82
CA ARG A 317 5.49 -2.12 16.27
C ARG A 317 4.26 -1.68 17.07
N VAL A 318 3.53 -0.66 16.64
CA VAL A 318 2.23 -0.27 17.22
C VAL A 318 1.20 -1.40 17.03
N LYS A 319 1.11 -1.98 15.83
CA LYS A 319 0.20 -3.08 15.50
C LYS A 319 0.47 -4.32 16.35
N ALA A 320 1.72 -4.78 16.42
CA ALA A 320 2.14 -5.92 17.24
C ALA A 320 1.82 -5.73 18.74
N ARG A 321 2.02 -4.52 19.28
CA ARG A 321 1.61 -4.15 20.64
C ARG A 321 0.10 -4.27 20.84
N ASN A 322 -0.70 -3.74 19.92
CA ASN A 322 -2.16 -3.74 20.02
C ASN A 322 -2.78 -5.16 19.90
N THR A 323 -2.07 -6.11 19.28
CA THR A 323 -2.49 -7.51 19.17
C THR A 323 -2.11 -8.37 20.38
N SER A 324 -1.14 -7.94 21.18
CA SER A 324 -0.60 -8.73 22.29
C SER A 324 -1.49 -8.66 23.55
N THR A 325 -1.86 -9.82 24.09
CA THR A 325 -2.75 -9.97 25.27
C THR A 325 -2.03 -10.00 26.62
N GLU A 326 -0.71 -9.79 26.65
CA GLU A 326 0.14 -10.06 27.82
C GLU A 326 0.52 -8.84 28.70
N THR A 327 0.98 -9.19 29.90
CA THR A 327 1.11 -8.42 31.16
C THR A 327 1.69 -6.97 31.17
N LEU A 328 1.40 -6.28 32.28
CA LEU A 328 1.71 -4.86 32.54
C LEU A 328 3.17 -4.42 32.36
N HIS A 329 4.17 -5.27 32.60
CA HIS A 329 5.58 -4.83 32.62
C HIS A 329 6.26 -4.79 31.25
N THR A 330 5.94 -5.71 30.34
CA THR A 330 6.40 -5.64 28.92
C THR A 330 5.74 -4.46 28.19
N ASN A 331 4.56 -4.04 28.65
CA ASN A 331 3.77 -2.95 28.12
C ASN A 331 4.44 -1.55 28.32
N THR A 332 5.19 -1.33 29.39
CA THR A 332 5.87 -0.04 29.64
C THR A 332 7.12 0.12 28.78
N ASN A 333 8.00 -0.89 28.72
CA ASN A 333 9.23 -0.82 27.93
C ASN A 333 8.94 -0.73 26.42
N SER A 334 7.92 -1.46 25.94
CA SER A 334 7.47 -1.34 24.55
C SER A 334 6.87 0.04 24.23
N ALA A 335 6.26 0.74 25.19
CA ALA A 335 5.73 2.09 24.99
C ALA A 335 6.85 3.10 24.72
N LEU A 336 7.93 3.07 25.52
CA LEU A 336 9.08 3.95 25.35
C LEU A 336 9.80 3.71 24.02
N ILE A 337 9.96 2.43 23.61
CA ILE A 337 10.53 2.08 22.31
C ILE A 337 9.68 2.62 21.16
N ILE A 338 8.36 2.42 21.21
CA ILE A 338 7.42 2.92 20.19
C ILE A 338 7.44 4.45 20.12
N GLN A 339 7.49 5.15 21.26
CA GLN A 339 7.59 6.60 21.30
C GLN A 339 8.93 7.10 20.74
N SER A 340 10.04 6.42 21.04
CA SER A 340 11.36 6.74 20.48
C SER A 340 11.38 6.63 18.96
N LEU A 341 10.82 5.55 18.41
CA LEU A 341 10.72 5.33 16.96
C LEU A 341 9.81 6.35 16.27
N GLN A 342 8.74 6.79 16.94
CA GLN A 342 7.88 7.85 16.41
C GLN A 342 8.64 9.18 16.32
N HIS A 343 9.39 9.54 17.36
CA HIS A 343 10.21 10.75 17.38
C HIS A 343 11.36 10.68 16.37
N GLU A 344 12.01 9.52 16.21
CA GLU A 344 13.06 9.29 15.21
C GLU A 344 12.50 9.43 13.78
N ALA A 345 11.45 8.68 13.44
CA ALA A 345 10.85 8.72 12.11
C ALA A 345 10.28 10.12 11.76
N ARG A 346 9.71 10.82 12.74
CA ARG A 346 9.29 12.22 12.57
C ARG A 346 10.49 13.15 12.38
N GLY A 347 11.50 13.05 13.27
CA GLY A 347 12.68 13.92 13.25
C GLY A 347 13.38 13.88 11.90
N VAL A 348 13.68 12.68 11.39
CA VAL A 348 14.35 12.50 10.09
C VAL A 348 13.51 13.07 8.92
N LEU A 349 12.18 13.03 8.97
CA LEU A 349 11.32 13.67 7.97
C LEU A 349 11.37 15.21 8.03
N GLU A 350 11.37 15.79 9.24
CA GLU A 350 11.42 17.25 9.44
C GLU A 350 12.82 17.80 9.11
N ASP A 351 13.88 17.08 9.51
CA ASP A 351 15.28 17.39 9.20
C ASP A 351 15.52 17.36 7.68
N PHE A 352 14.99 16.35 6.98
CA PHE A 352 15.04 16.29 5.53
C PHE A 352 14.32 17.49 4.88
N LYS A 353 13.11 17.82 5.32
CA LYS A 353 12.36 18.99 4.80
C LYS A 353 13.10 20.30 5.03
N SER A 354 13.72 20.47 6.20
CA SER A 354 14.56 21.63 6.52
C SER A 354 15.76 21.76 5.57
N VAL A 355 16.54 20.68 5.40
CA VAL A 355 17.71 20.69 4.51
C VAL A 355 17.32 20.83 3.04
N TYR A 356 16.25 20.18 2.60
CA TYR A 356 15.74 20.31 1.24
C TYR A 356 15.29 21.76 0.95
N THR A 357 14.56 22.38 1.88
CA THR A 357 14.13 23.78 1.75
C THR A 357 15.33 24.75 1.77
N GLN A 358 16.41 24.45 2.49
CA GLN A 358 17.66 25.21 2.42
C GLN A 358 18.37 25.07 1.06
N LEU A 359 18.27 23.90 0.42
CA LEU A 359 18.86 23.63 -0.90
C LEU A 359 18.09 24.34 -2.03
N THR A 360 16.75 24.22 -2.05
CA THR A 360 15.91 24.64 -3.18
C THR A 360 15.06 25.88 -2.92
N GLY A 361 15.16 26.48 -1.73
CA GLY A 361 14.34 27.62 -1.27
C GLY A 361 12.90 27.27 -0.90
N THR A 362 12.29 26.29 -1.59
CA THR A 362 10.96 25.73 -1.25
C THR A 362 10.89 24.24 -1.59
N MET A 363 9.97 23.51 -0.95
CA MET A 363 9.70 22.12 -1.23
C MET A 363 8.56 21.99 -2.25
N GLU A 364 8.84 21.39 -3.40
CA GLU A 364 7.88 21.23 -4.50
C GLU A 364 6.56 20.58 -4.06
N PRO A 365 5.38 20.99 -4.57
CA PRO A 365 4.08 20.49 -4.13
C PRO A 365 3.97 18.97 -4.13
N ASN A 366 4.48 18.32 -5.18
CA ASN A 366 4.51 16.87 -5.32
C ASN A 366 5.31 16.16 -4.20
N LEU A 367 6.43 16.75 -3.76
CA LEU A 367 7.24 16.20 -2.66
C LEU A 367 6.65 16.54 -1.30
N LEU A 368 6.11 17.74 -1.15
CA LEU A 368 5.47 18.19 0.09
C LEU A 368 4.21 17.37 0.39
N ALA A 369 3.38 17.06 -0.61
CA ALA A 369 2.23 16.17 -0.44
C ALA A 369 2.64 14.76 0.07
N LEU A 370 3.74 14.21 -0.47
CA LEU A 370 4.30 12.93 -0.02
C LEU A 370 4.85 13.01 1.41
N HIS A 371 5.56 14.09 1.76
CA HIS A 371 6.08 14.34 3.10
C HIS A 371 4.95 14.43 4.15
N GLU A 372 3.93 15.26 3.89
CA GLU A 372 2.78 15.41 4.78
C GLU A 372 1.95 14.11 4.86
N GLN A 373 1.87 13.31 3.79
CA GLN A 373 1.24 11.97 3.83
C GLN A 373 2.00 11.01 4.75
N GLN A 374 3.34 11.02 4.73
CA GLN A 374 4.15 10.19 5.63
C GLN A 374 4.04 10.66 7.10
N LEU A 375 4.04 11.98 7.34
CA LEU A 375 3.80 12.52 8.68
C LEU A 375 2.39 12.19 9.20
N MET A 376 1.35 12.31 8.38
CA MET A 376 -0.01 11.90 8.73
C MET A 376 -0.05 10.42 9.17
N HIS A 377 0.59 9.53 8.42
CA HIS A 377 0.68 8.11 8.74
C HIS A 377 1.45 7.77 10.03
N LEU A 378 2.32 8.65 10.55
CA LEU A 378 2.92 8.51 11.89
C LEU A 378 1.92 8.73 13.03
N TYR A 379 0.77 9.36 12.75
CA TYR A 379 -0.23 9.71 13.76
C TYR A 379 -1.57 8.98 13.60
N ILE A 380 -1.81 8.27 12.50
CA ILE A 380 -3.04 7.50 12.28
C ILE A 380 -2.81 6.14 11.59
N SER A 381 -3.52 5.12 12.07
CA SER A 381 -3.63 3.81 11.42
C SER A 381 -4.79 3.81 10.43
N LEU A 382 -4.52 4.15 9.16
CA LEU A 382 -5.56 4.11 8.11
C LEU A 382 -6.14 2.72 7.88
N GLU A 383 -5.40 1.66 8.22
CA GLU A 383 -5.92 0.29 8.20
C GLU A 383 -7.08 0.14 9.19
N ASP A 384 -6.90 0.58 10.44
CA ASP A 384 -7.97 0.59 11.45
C ASP A 384 -9.13 1.53 11.04
N VAL A 385 -8.86 2.66 10.38
CA VAL A 385 -9.92 3.54 9.86
C VAL A 385 -10.72 2.88 8.73
N GLN A 386 -10.07 2.14 7.84
CA GLN A 386 -10.74 1.36 6.81
C GLN A 386 -11.56 0.20 7.42
N TYR A 387 -11.05 -0.44 8.48
CA TYR A 387 -11.81 -1.45 9.23
C TYR A 387 -13.04 -0.85 9.93
N LEU A 388 -12.93 0.33 10.55
CA LEU A 388 -14.08 1.06 11.09
C LEU A 388 -15.09 1.40 9.99
N GLY A 389 -14.62 1.77 8.80
CA GLY A 389 -15.45 1.98 7.62
C GLY A 389 -16.13 0.72 7.09
N GLY A 390 -15.76 -0.48 7.55
CA GLY A 390 -16.37 -1.75 7.17
C GLY A 390 -15.58 -2.60 6.17
N LYS A 391 -14.33 -2.24 5.82
CA LYS A 391 -13.48 -2.99 4.86
C LYS A 391 -13.33 -4.48 5.18
N ALA A 392 -13.34 -4.85 6.46
CA ALA A 392 -13.25 -6.23 6.95
C ALA A 392 -14.50 -6.68 7.73
N GLY A 393 -15.64 -6.04 7.47
CA GLY A 393 -16.92 -6.33 8.11
C GLY A 393 -17.06 -5.85 9.54
N GLU A 394 -18.26 -6.03 10.10
CA GLU A 394 -18.66 -5.50 11.41
C GLU A 394 -17.75 -5.96 12.58
N VAL A 395 -17.25 -7.20 12.57
CA VAL A 395 -16.45 -7.74 13.69
C VAL A 395 -15.16 -6.93 13.87
N GLU A 396 -14.46 -6.65 12.77
CA GLU A 396 -13.25 -5.85 12.79
C GLU A 396 -13.54 -4.37 13.06
N ALA A 397 -14.65 -3.84 12.54
CA ALA A 397 -15.11 -2.47 12.87
C ALA A 397 -15.34 -2.30 14.39
N ARG A 398 -16.01 -3.27 15.04
CA ARG A 398 -16.19 -3.28 16.50
C ARG A 398 -14.87 -3.43 17.26
N ARG A 399 -13.91 -4.21 16.74
CA ARG A 399 -12.57 -4.38 17.35
C ARG A 399 -11.77 -3.07 17.38
N VAL A 400 -11.81 -2.28 16.30
CA VAL A 400 -10.99 -1.06 16.17
C VAL A 400 -11.63 0.18 16.78
N LEU A 401 -12.97 0.24 16.90
CA LEU A 401 -13.68 1.41 17.43
C LEU A 401 -13.13 1.91 18.78
N PRO A 402 -12.91 1.08 19.84
CA PRO A 402 -12.35 1.55 21.11
C PRO A 402 -10.93 2.13 21.00
N LEU A 403 -10.15 1.70 20.01
CA LEU A 403 -8.81 2.24 19.75
C LEU A 403 -8.91 3.63 19.14
N LEU A 404 -9.81 3.81 18.16
CA LEU A 404 -10.03 5.09 17.48
C LEU A 404 -10.71 6.13 18.40
N THR A 405 -11.66 5.72 19.25
CA THR A 405 -12.25 6.58 20.30
C THR A 405 -11.22 7.01 21.36
N ARG A 406 -10.16 6.23 21.59
CA ARG A 406 -9.03 6.65 22.44
C ARG A 406 -8.09 7.59 21.69
N TRP A 407 -7.80 7.29 20.43
CA TRP A 407 -6.94 8.09 19.55
C TRP A 407 -7.46 9.51 19.37
N VAL A 408 -8.76 9.69 19.11
CA VAL A 408 -9.36 11.01 18.82
C VAL A 408 -9.16 12.01 19.98
N LYS A 409 -9.14 11.52 21.23
CA LYS A 409 -8.90 12.31 22.45
C LYS A 409 -7.42 12.68 22.66
N GLY A 410 -6.49 12.00 21.99
CA GLY A 410 -5.05 12.23 22.10
C GLY A 410 -4.56 13.47 21.35
N ARG A 411 -3.23 13.72 21.34
CA ARG A 411 -2.61 14.74 20.47
C ARG A 411 -2.44 14.25 19.03
N ALA A 412 -2.19 12.95 18.85
CA ALA A 412 -1.99 12.32 17.55
C ALA A 412 -3.16 12.56 16.58
N SER A 413 -4.40 12.59 17.05
CA SER A 413 -5.56 12.87 16.21
C SER A 413 -5.53 14.26 15.56
N ARG A 414 -5.15 15.29 16.34
CA ARG A 414 -5.03 16.68 15.87
C ARG A 414 -3.80 16.88 14.99
N GLN A 415 -2.71 16.15 15.26
CA GLN A 415 -1.55 16.10 14.38
C GLN A 415 -1.89 15.43 13.04
N ALA A 416 -2.60 14.30 13.05
CA ALA A 416 -3.08 13.64 11.83
C ALA A 416 -4.03 14.56 11.02
N ALA A 417 -4.98 15.23 11.69
CA ALA A 417 -5.89 16.18 11.07
C ALA A 417 -5.16 17.40 10.47
N TRP A 418 -4.11 17.89 11.12
CA TRP A 418 -3.22 18.92 10.59
C TRP A 418 -2.54 18.47 9.29
N HIS A 419 -1.82 17.35 9.31
CA HIS A 419 -1.14 16.85 8.10
C HIS A 419 -2.13 16.49 6.98
N ALA A 420 -3.32 15.98 7.31
CA ALA A 420 -4.41 15.80 6.35
C ALA A 420 -4.85 17.12 5.71
N GLY A 421 -5.01 18.19 6.51
CA GLY A 421 -5.28 19.54 6.02
C GLY A 421 -4.16 20.10 5.15
N GLN A 422 -2.90 19.84 5.48
CA GLN A 422 -1.75 20.23 4.65
C GLN A 422 -1.75 19.51 3.29
N ILE A 423 -2.14 18.24 3.22
CA ILE A 423 -2.35 17.53 1.95
C ILE A 423 -3.45 18.22 1.12
N LEU A 424 -4.55 18.68 1.74
CA LEU A 424 -5.57 19.48 1.03
C LEU A 424 -4.99 20.80 0.51
N ARG A 425 -4.24 21.54 1.35
CA ARG A 425 -3.61 22.83 0.99
C ARG A 425 -2.71 22.69 -0.23
N VAL A 426 -1.80 21.71 -0.21
CA VAL A 426 -0.87 21.44 -1.31
C VAL A 426 -1.62 20.99 -2.55
N SER A 427 -2.65 20.17 -2.39
CA SER A 427 -3.48 19.70 -3.52
C SER A 427 -4.33 20.79 -4.17
N ARG A 428 -4.40 22.02 -3.62
CA ARG A 428 -5.02 23.18 -4.29
C ARG A 428 -4.06 23.96 -5.20
N GLN A 429 -2.77 23.66 -5.18
CA GLN A 429 -1.76 24.27 -6.06
C GLN A 429 -1.70 23.57 -7.42
N GLU A 430 -0.95 24.11 -8.37
CA GLU A 430 -0.65 23.40 -9.63
C GLU A 430 0.27 22.20 -9.35
N LEU A 431 -0.07 21.03 -9.89
CA LEU A 431 0.60 19.77 -9.60
C LEU A 431 1.22 19.17 -10.88
N GLY A 432 2.51 18.86 -10.83
CA GLY A 432 3.19 18.18 -11.94
C GLY A 432 2.66 16.74 -12.13
N PRO A 433 2.59 16.23 -13.37
CA PRO A 433 1.92 14.96 -13.68
C PRO A 433 2.55 13.73 -13.01
N THR A 434 3.83 13.80 -12.62
CA THR A 434 4.66 12.67 -12.19
C THR A 434 4.15 11.92 -10.96
N LEU A 435 3.40 12.55 -10.05
CA LEU A 435 2.87 11.94 -8.82
C LEU A 435 1.33 12.02 -8.70
N ARG A 436 0.60 12.29 -9.79
CA ARG A 436 -0.86 12.56 -9.77
C ARG A 436 -1.66 11.48 -9.04
N ALA A 437 -1.41 10.20 -9.36
CA ALA A 437 -2.08 9.06 -8.72
C ALA A 437 -1.76 8.97 -7.21
N SER A 438 -0.52 9.27 -6.82
CA SER A 438 -0.10 9.31 -5.41
C SER A 438 -0.80 10.42 -4.63
N ILE A 439 -1.05 11.57 -5.26
CA ILE A 439 -1.76 12.70 -4.65
C ILE A 439 -3.26 12.43 -4.54
N ILE A 440 -3.88 11.81 -5.54
CA ILE A 440 -5.28 11.32 -5.48
C ILE A 440 -5.45 10.36 -4.28
N ILE A 441 -4.49 9.45 -4.10
CA ILE A 441 -4.43 8.54 -2.94
C ILE A 441 -4.19 9.30 -1.63
N ALA A 442 -3.32 10.32 -1.61
CA ALA A 442 -3.09 11.16 -0.43
C ALA A 442 -4.34 11.94 -0.02
N LEU A 443 -5.09 12.49 -0.98
CA LEU A 443 -6.39 13.14 -0.77
C LEU A 443 -7.42 12.16 -0.19
N TYR A 444 -7.51 10.94 -0.72
CA TYR A 444 -8.34 9.89 -0.13
C TYR A 444 -7.94 9.58 1.32
N HIS A 445 -6.64 9.44 1.60
CA HIS A 445 -6.12 9.19 2.95
C HIS A 445 -6.36 10.36 3.93
N ALA A 446 -6.26 11.60 3.45
CA ALA A 446 -6.63 12.80 4.19
C ALA A 446 -8.14 12.82 4.48
N SER A 447 -8.99 12.44 3.51
CA SER A 447 -10.44 12.37 3.69
C SER A 447 -10.83 11.37 4.78
N LEU A 448 -10.24 10.16 4.80
CA LEU A 448 -10.48 9.17 5.85
C LEU A 448 -10.06 9.68 7.22
N THR A 449 -8.92 10.37 7.30
CA THR A 449 -8.37 10.96 8.53
C THR A 449 -9.28 12.04 9.10
N LEU A 450 -9.76 12.95 8.25
CA LEU A 450 -10.68 14.02 8.66
C LEU A 450 -12.08 13.47 8.97
N TRP A 451 -12.55 12.45 8.23
CA TRP A 451 -13.81 11.77 8.48
C TRP A 451 -13.84 11.11 9.87
N VAL A 452 -12.87 10.25 10.18
CA VAL A 452 -12.83 9.57 11.49
C VAL A 452 -12.56 10.53 12.65
N TYR A 453 -11.77 11.58 12.43
CA TYR A 453 -11.62 12.67 13.39
C TYR A 453 -12.97 13.35 13.65
N SER A 454 -13.72 13.65 12.58
CA SER A 454 -15.03 14.30 12.65
C SER A 454 -16.05 13.46 13.43
N ILE A 455 -16.29 12.21 13.00
CA ILE A 455 -17.35 11.36 13.58
C ILE A 455 -17.09 10.90 15.02
N LEU A 456 -15.84 10.92 15.49
CA LEU A 456 -15.46 10.52 16.85
C LEU A 456 -15.13 11.71 17.77
N SER A 457 -15.06 12.94 17.25
CA SER A 457 -14.90 14.13 18.08
C SER A 457 -16.24 14.53 18.67
N ASP A 458 -16.42 14.28 19.96
CA ASP A 458 -17.65 14.61 20.70
C ASP A 458 -18.05 16.09 20.51
N VAL A 459 -19.28 16.30 20.03
CA VAL A 459 -20.05 17.55 20.12
C VAL A 459 -20.35 17.79 21.62
N PRO A 460 -20.29 19.02 22.15
CA PRO A 460 -19.84 19.25 23.53
C PRO A 460 -20.70 18.62 24.62
N SER A 461 -20.04 18.22 25.71
CA SER A 461 -20.66 17.80 26.96
C SER A 461 -21.59 18.89 27.50
N VAL A 462 -22.90 18.67 27.40
CA VAL A 462 -23.91 19.47 28.09
C VAL A 462 -23.95 19.03 29.55
N ASP A 463 -23.17 19.72 30.38
CA ASP A 463 -23.34 19.76 31.83
C ASP A 463 -23.04 21.18 32.35
N MET A 464 -23.97 22.09 32.05
CA MET A 464 -24.13 23.33 32.81
C MET A 464 -25.60 23.44 33.23
N PRO A 465 -25.89 23.69 34.52
CA PRO A 465 -27.25 23.55 35.05
C PRO A 465 -28.21 24.58 34.47
N ILE A 466 -29.46 24.13 34.32
CA ILE A 466 -30.58 24.91 33.76
C ILE A 466 -30.81 26.19 34.58
N ALA A 467 -30.56 27.34 33.95
CA ALA A 467 -31.06 28.63 34.40
C ALA A 467 -32.08 29.16 33.38
N THR A 468 -33.35 28.95 33.68
CA THR A 468 -34.50 29.48 32.92
C THR A 468 -34.45 31.01 32.77
N SER A 469 -34.61 31.51 31.55
CA SER A 469 -35.31 32.77 31.26
C SER A 469 -35.76 32.83 29.78
N GLN A 470 -36.94 33.41 29.54
CA GLN A 470 -37.63 33.41 28.25
C GLN A 470 -37.40 34.71 27.47
N ARG A 471 -37.53 34.62 26.13
CA ARG A 471 -37.84 35.73 25.17
C ARG A 471 -36.78 36.86 25.11
N GLN A 472 -36.42 37.41 23.95
CA GLN A 472 -37.30 37.99 22.92
C GLN A 472 -36.48 38.29 21.64
N LEU A 473 -37.14 38.49 20.49
CA LEU A 473 -36.50 39.11 19.33
C LEU A 473 -36.08 40.55 19.69
N HIS A 474 -34.93 41.02 19.19
CA HIS A 474 -34.73 42.34 18.56
C HIS A 474 -33.37 42.38 17.84
N GLN A 475 -33.27 43.17 16.77
CA GLN A 475 -32.04 43.37 15.99
C GLN A 475 -31.17 44.51 16.59
N ASN A 476 -29.90 44.49 16.18
CA ASN A 476 -28.88 45.56 16.20
C ASN A 476 -27.96 45.76 17.42
N ARG A 477 -26.66 45.59 17.07
CA ARG A 477 -25.45 46.31 17.50
C ARG A 477 -24.62 45.85 18.72
N ASP A 478 -23.41 45.43 18.36
CA ASP A 478 -22.13 45.90 18.89
C ASP A 478 -21.83 45.67 20.38
N HIS A 479 -21.71 44.40 20.78
CA HIS A 479 -20.82 44.00 21.88
C HIS A 479 -19.96 42.80 21.45
N CYS A 480 -18.64 43.00 21.42
CA CYS A 480 -17.66 42.01 21.02
C CYS A 480 -17.35 41.07 22.20
N ALA A 481 -17.77 39.80 22.12
CA ALA A 481 -17.52 38.81 23.16
C ALA A 481 -17.26 37.41 22.60
N GLY A 482 -15.99 36.99 22.60
CA GLY A 482 -15.60 35.59 22.82
C GLY A 482 -16.05 34.51 21.80
N ARG A 483 -15.93 34.74 20.49
CA ARG A 483 -15.91 33.59 19.55
C ARG A 483 -14.53 32.91 19.65
N GLU A 484 -14.48 31.62 19.96
CA GLU A 484 -13.20 30.92 20.06
C GLU A 484 -12.42 30.95 18.74
N PRO A 485 -11.08 31.08 18.79
CA PRO A 485 -10.27 31.20 17.59
C PRO A 485 -10.22 29.85 16.85
N LEU A 486 -10.61 29.87 15.58
CA LEU A 486 -10.79 28.71 14.72
C LEU A 486 -9.49 28.35 13.99
N ALA A 487 -8.98 27.12 14.18
CA ALA A 487 -7.77 26.66 13.49
C ALA A 487 -8.09 26.19 12.06
N LEU A 488 -7.50 26.83 11.05
CA LEU A 488 -7.54 26.34 9.66
C LEU A 488 -6.44 25.29 9.48
N VAL A 489 -6.80 24.01 9.38
CA VAL A 489 -5.81 22.93 9.26
C VAL A 489 -5.17 22.84 7.88
N ASP A 490 -5.80 23.47 6.88
CA ASP A 490 -5.31 23.65 5.52
C ASP A 490 -4.80 25.09 5.26
N GLY A 491 -4.51 25.84 6.33
CA GLY A 491 -3.84 27.15 6.29
C GLY A 491 -2.36 27.07 6.68
N GLU A 492 -1.78 28.24 6.97
CA GLU A 492 -0.41 28.35 7.51
C GLU A 492 -0.33 27.95 8.98
N ASP A 493 0.89 27.60 9.43
CA ASP A 493 1.16 27.37 10.85
C ASP A 493 1.05 28.69 11.63
N THR A 494 0.02 28.78 12.46
CA THR A 494 -0.31 29.98 13.25
C THR A 494 -0.44 29.63 14.73
N PRO A 495 -0.34 30.59 15.66
CA PRO A 495 -0.58 30.34 17.09
C PRO A 495 -1.94 29.69 17.40
N VAL A 496 -2.95 29.87 16.53
CA VAL A 496 -4.26 29.24 16.64
C VAL A 496 -4.19 27.74 16.27
N VAL A 497 -3.47 27.39 15.20
CA VAL A 497 -3.15 25.99 14.84
C VAL A 497 -2.33 25.32 15.95
N GLN A 498 -1.31 26.00 16.49
CA GLN A 498 -0.52 25.48 17.61
C GLN A 498 -1.38 25.24 18.86
N ARG A 499 -2.32 26.14 19.18
CA ARG A 499 -3.33 25.91 20.23
C ARG A 499 -4.17 24.66 19.93
N PHE A 500 -4.62 24.49 18.68
CA PHE A 500 -5.36 23.28 18.27
C PHE A 500 -4.55 22.00 18.49
N LEU A 501 -3.31 21.92 18.00
CA LEU A 501 -2.45 20.75 18.18
C LEU A 501 -2.28 20.38 19.67
N LEU A 502 -2.06 21.38 20.53
CA LEU A 502 -1.74 21.19 21.94
C LEU A 502 -2.96 20.94 22.85
N VAL A 503 -4.09 21.60 22.61
CA VAL A 503 -5.22 21.70 23.54
C VAL A 503 -6.43 20.85 23.05
N PRO A 504 -6.87 19.84 23.81
CA PRO A 504 -8.12 19.11 23.51
C PRO A 504 -9.34 20.04 23.51
N GLY A 505 -10.33 19.76 22.65
CA GLY A 505 -11.54 20.57 22.50
C GLY A 505 -11.39 21.84 21.66
N ALA A 506 -10.18 22.19 21.23
CA ALA A 506 -9.96 23.28 20.29
C ALA A 506 -10.62 23.00 18.92
N ILE A 507 -11.23 24.03 18.36
CA ILE A 507 -12.12 23.99 17.20
C ILE A 507 -11.30 24.17 15.90
N ALA A 508 -11.57 23.36 14.87
CA ALA A 508 -10.78 23.33 13.63
C ALA A 508 -11.62 23.20 12.36
N ALA A 509 -11.15 23.78 11.26
CA ALA A 509 -11.87 23.89 9.99
C ALA A 509 -10.97 23.74 8.76
N ILE A 510 -11.60 23.56 7.60
CA ILE A 510 -10.99 23.58 6.27
C ILE A 510 -11.67 24.60 5.35
N THR A 511 -11.03 24.93 4.24
CA THR A 511 -11.54 25.79 3.16
C THR A 511 -12.09 24.93 2.01
N PRO A 512 -13.37 25.02 1.60
CA PRO A 512 -13.93 24.14 0.56
C PRO A 512 -13.47 24.51 -0.86
N SER A 513 -13.52 25.80 -1.20
CA SER A 513 -13.05 26.37 -2.47
C SER A 513 -12.48 27.77 -2.23
N VAL A 514 -11.65 28.24 -3.17
CA VAL A 514 -10.94 29.52 -3.13
C VAL A 514 -11.58 30.55 -4.09
N GLU A 515 -12.57 30.16 -4.87
CA GLU A 515 -13.08 30.96 -6.01
C GLU A 515 -13.98 32.15 -5.64
N ASP A 516 -14.38 32.30 -4.37
CA ASP A 516 -15.24 33.39 -3.89
C ASP A 516 -14.51 34.41 -3.00
N MET A 517 -14.93 35.68 -3.09
CA MET A 517 -14.32 36.84 -2.42
C MET A 517 -14.37 36.82 -0.87
N GLN A 518 -14.98 35.80 -0.26
CA GLN A 518 -14.66 35.39 1.11
C GLN A 518 -14.55 33.85 1.19
N PRO A 519 -13.49 33.31 1.82
CA PRO A 519 -13.39 31.87 2.01
C PRO A 519 -14.49 31.41 2.97
N ILE A 520 -15.43 30.60 2.45
CA ILE A 520 -16.35 29.83 3.29
C ILE A 520 -15.49 28.91 4.16
N VAL A 521 -15.77 28.82 5.46
CA VAL A 521 -14.99 27.98 6.38
C VAL A 521 -15.83 26.83 6.88
N LEU A 522 -15.46 25.59 6.53
CA LEU A 522 -16.14 24.37 6.95
C LEU A 522 -15.53 23.81 8.23
N HIS A 523 -16.25 23.90 9.34
CA HIS A 523 -15.84 23.28 10.60
C HIS A 523 -15.80 21.75 10.47
N ILE A 524 -14.72 21.12 10.94
CA ILE A 524 -14.41 19.70 10.69
C ILE A 524 -15.49 18.76 11.23
N SER A 525 -16.26 19.13 12.26
CA SER A 525 -17.39 18.30 12.77
C SER A 525 -18.50 18.04 11.74
N HIS A 526 -18.55 18.79 10.63
CA HIS A 526 -19.52 18.56 9.56
C HIS A 526 -18.96 17.53 8.56
N ALA A 527 -18.80 16.28 9.02
CA ALA A 527 -18.20 15.18 8.24
C ALA A 527 -18.68 15.13 6.78
N SER A 528 -20.00 15.19 6.55
CA SER A 528 -20.59 15.15 5.20
C SER A 528 -20.16 16.33 4.31
N ALA A 529 -20.13 17.55 4.84
CA ALA A 529 -19.70 18.74 4.09
C ALA A 529 -18.19 18.70 3.80
N VAL A 530 -17.38 18.24 4.77
CA VAL A 530 -15.93 18.01 4.59
C VAL A 530 -15.68 16.97 3.50
N MET A 531 -16.35 15.82 3.55
CA MET A 531 -16.21 14.76 2.55
C MET A 531 -16.68 15.21 1.17
N THR A 532 -17.74 16.02 1.09
CA THR A 532 -18.21 16.61 -0.18
C THR A 532 -17.17 17.57 -0.77
N ALA A 533 -16.54 18.43 0.03
CA ALA A 533 -15.50 19.35 -0.43
C ALA A 533 -14.20 18.65 -0.87
N ILE A 534 -13.87 17.50 -0.27
CA ILE A 534 -12.73 16.68 -0.72
C ILE A 534 -13.09 15.87 -1.97
N ALA A 535 -14.35 15.44 -2.10
CA ALA A 535 -14.87 14.78 -3.29
C ALA A 535 -14.89 15.70 -4.53
N THR A 536 -15.18 17.00 -4.38
CA THR A 536 -15.00 17.97 -5.48
C THR A 536 -13.53 18.14 -5.84
N LEU A 537 -12.65 18.38 -4.86
CA LEU A 537 -11.21 18.53 -5.10
C LEU A 537 -10.58 17.29 -5.79
N LEU A 538 -11.09 16.09 -5.51
CA LEU A 538 -10.68 14.86 -6.21
C LEU A 538 -11.06 14.86 -7.71
N ARG A 539 -12.25 15.37 -8.07
CA ARG A 539 -12.70 15.50 -9.47
C ARG A 539 -11.91 16.57 -10.21
N ASP A 540 -11.76 17.75 -9.61
CA ASP A 540 -11.03 18.89 -10.18
C ASP A 540 -9.59 18.51 -10.57
N ARG A 541 -8.97 17.58 -9.83
CA ARG A 541 -7.62 17.04 -10.11
C ARG A 541 -7.56 15.89 -11.10
N SER A 542 -8.71 15.36 -11.53
CA SER A 542 -8.80 14.40 -12.62
C SER A 542 -9.03 15.05 -13.99
N GLU A 543 -9.79 16.15 -14.05
CA GLU A 543 -10.22 16.78 -15.31
C GLU A 543 -9.10 17.56 -16.03
N LEU A 544 -7.92 17.70 -15.42
CA LEU A 544 -6.85 18.59 -15.88
C LEU A 544 -5.92 18.05 -16.98
N ASN A 545 -5.88 16.74 -17.31
CA ASN A 545 -4.97 16.23 -18.38
C ASN A 545 -5.30 14.80 -18.90
N ALA A 546 -6.04 14.72 -20.02
CA ALA A 546 -6.68 13.51 -20.57
C ALA A 546 -5.77 12.39 -21.15
N TYR A 547 -4.45 12.40 -20.92
CA TYR A 547 -3.52 11.48 -21.62
C TYR A 547 -3.18 10.20 -20.83
N TRP A 548 -3.39 10.18 -19.52
CA TRP A 548 -3.11 9.04 -18.63
C TRP A 548 -4.05 9.07 -17.42
N ASP A 549 -5.36 9.14 -17.67
CA ASP A 549 -6.34 9.24 -16.61
C ASP A 549 -6.43 7.96 -15.79
N CYS A 550 -6.85 8.11 -14.54
CA CYS A 550 -7.35 7.00 -13.72
C CYS A 550 -8.82 7.30 -13.36
N PRO A 551 -9.75 7.44 -14.33
CA PRO A 551 -11.09 7.96 -14.06
C PRO A 551 -11.82 7.00 -13.11
N SER A 552 -11.72 5.69 -13.39
CA SER A 552 -12.28 4.64 -12.54
C SER A 552 -11.75 4.67 -11.10
N LEU A 553 -10.48 5.06 -10.87
CA LEU A 553 -9.95 5.22 -9.51
C LEU A 553 -10.55 6.45 -8.84
N VAL A 554 -10.54 7.60 -9.50
CA VAL A 554 -11.09 8.85 -8.95
C VAL A 554 -12.59 8.71 -8.69
N ASP A 555 -13.36 8.16 -9.62
CA ASP A 555 -14.80 7.88 -9.46
C ASP A 555 -15.08 6.93 -8.31
N ASN A 556 -14.27 5.87 -8.14
CA ASN A 556 -14.45 4.92 -7.05
C ASN A 556 -14.12 5.54 -5.69
N LEU A 557 -13.02 6.28 -5.58
CA LEU A 557 -12.63 6.98 -4.36
C LEU A 557 -13.64 8.09 -4.01
N THR A 558 -14.06 8.89 -5.00
CA THR A 558 -15.06 9.95 -4.84
C THR A 558 -16.39 9.39 -4.35
N ARG A 559 -16.90 8.32 -4.99
CA ARG A 559 -18.14 7.64 -4.54
C ARG A 559 -18.01 7.04 -3.14
N LEU A 560 -16.85 6.51 -2.77
CA LEU A 560 -16.59 6.01 -1.41
C LEU A 560 -16.59 7.15 -0.38
N VAL A 561 -15.88 8.25 -0.66
CA VAL A 561 -15.79 9.44 0.19
C VAL A 561 -17.17 10.06 0.44
N GLU A 562 -17.96 10.27 -0.61
CA GLU A 562 -19.32 10.78 -0.47
C GLU A 562 -20.25 9.85 0.34
N ARG A 563 -20.12 8.53 0.17
CA ARG A 563 -20.92 7.56 0.95
C ARG A 563 -20.58 7.62 2.43
N LEU A 564 -19.29 7.66 2.78
CA LEU A 564 -18.83 7.82 4.16
C LEU A 564 -19.33 9.15 4.78
N GLY A 565 -19.38 10.23 3.99
CA GLY A 565 -20.01 11.49 4.39
C GLY A 565 -21.50 11.35 4.69
N ARG A 566 -22.27 10.70 3.80
CA ARG A 566 -23.71 10.45 4.01
C ARG A 566 -23.99 9.52 5.20
N THR A 567 -23.15 8.52 5.45
CA THR A 567 -23.28 7.64 6.63
C THR A 567 -23.04 8.43 7.92
N ALA A 568 -22.04 9.32 7.95
CA ALA A 568 -21.77 10.17 9.11
C ALA A 568 -22.95 11.09 9.47
N GLU A 569 -23.65 11.64 8.48
CA GLU A 569 -24.86 12.44 8.70
C GLU A 569 -25.99 11.68 9.42
N ARG A 570 -26.03 10.35 9.30
CA ARG A 570 -27.01 9.46 9.96
C ARG A 570 -26.59 9.01 11.37
N VAL A 571 -25.40 9.39 11.83
CA VAL A 571 -24.94 9.15 13.22
C VAL A 571 -25.36 10.31 14.14
N TYR A 572 -25.59 11.50 13.57
CA TYR A 572 -25.96 12.73 14.29
C TYR A 572 -27.45 13.10 14.15
N ARG A 573 -28.29 12.24 13.57
CA ARG A 573 -29.74 12.39 13.45
C ARG A 573 -30.45 11.22 14.12
#